data_AF-A0A1H9AUX7-F1
#
_entry.id   AF-A0A1H9AUX7-F1
#
_cell.length_a   1.000
_cell.length_b   1.000
_cell.length_c   1.000
_cell.angle_alpha   90.00
_cell.angle_beta   90.00
_cell.angle_gamma   90.00
#
_symmetry.space_group_name_H-M   'P 1'
#
loop_
_entity.id
_entity.type
_entity.pdbx_description
1 polymer ?
#
loop_
_entity_poly.entity_id
_entity_poly.type
_entity_poly.pdbx_seq_one_letter_code
_entity_poly.pdbx_strand_id
1 'polypeptide(L)'
;MKKLALVITLLVTLGVSAQERKEKRKNITPEERVEKRTERITEKLGLDETQKKKVKEIFEAQQKENMATKEALKAEREKARAEMKEKMTKQHEELKAKLKTVLTDEQFKKWEAMQNENIEKVKEKRKEKRE
;
A
#
# COMPACT_ATOMS: atom_id res chain seq x y z
N MET A 1 35.91 42.99 23.39
CA MET A 1 35.02 41.91 23.86
C MET A 1 34.22 41.40 22.67
N LYS A 2 34.33 40.10 22.38
CA LYS A 2 34.00 39.52 21.07
C LYS A 2 32.58 38.93 21.08
N LYS A 3 31.89 39.15 19.97
CA LYS A 3 30.47 38.86 19.69
C LYS A 3 30.15 37.37 19.94
N LEU A 4 29.35 37.08 20.95
CA LEU A 4 28.83 35.75 21.29
C LEU A 4 27.30 35.80 21.24
N ALA A 5 26.72 35.69 20.05
CA ALA A 5 25.30 35.43 19.86
C ALA A 5 24.99 35.11 18.39
N LEU A 6 25.34 33.93 17.86
CA LEU A 6 24.74 33.49 16.58
C LEU A 6 24.93 32.01 16.15
N VAL A 7 24.85 30.99 17.00
CA VAL A 7 25.06 29.59 16.50
C VAL A 7 24.13 28.52 17.10
N ILE A 8 22.92 28.87 17.57
CA ILE A 8 21.97 27.84 18.06
C ILE A 8 20.74 27.66 17.15
N THR A 9 20.48 28.58 16.21
CA THR A 9 19.25 28.54 15.39
C THR A 9 19.31 27.63 14.15
N LEU A 10 20.45 26.99 13.85
CA LEU A 10 20.61 26.23 12.60
C LEU A 10 20.24 24.74 12.69
N LEU A 11 19.97 24.19 13.89
CA LEU A 11 19.75 22.74 14.07
C LEU A 11 18.28 22.30 14.10
N VAL A 12 17.31 23.22 13.98
CA VAL A 12 15.86 22.89 14.05
C VAL A 12 15.25 22.58 12.66
N THR A 13 15.89 22.94 11.56
CA THR A 13 15.29 22.85 10.22
C THR A 13 15.32 21.46 9.57
N LEU A 14 16.08 20.50 10.10
CA LEU A 14 16.17 19.14 9.53
C LEU A 14 15.14 18.15 10.11
N GLY A 15 14.45 18.49 11.21
CA GLY A 15 13.50 17.58 11.89
C GLY A 15 12.05 17.64 11.38
N VAL A 16 11.63 18.76 10.80
CA VAL A 16 10.21 19.03 10.44
C VAL A 16 9.71 18.13 9.31
N SER A 17 10.60 17.69 8.41
CA SER A 17 10.21 16.87 7.24
C SER A 17 9.83 15.42 7.57
N ALA A 18 10.24 14.90 8.74
CA ALA A 18 9.93 13.53 9.16
C ALA A 18 8.59 13.42 9.92
N GLN A 19 8.22 14.46 10.69
CA GLN A 19 6.95 14.52 11.42
C GLN A 19 5.76 14.77 10.48
N GLU A 20 5.85 15.73 9.55
CA GLU A 20 4.78 15.98 8.56
C GLU A 20 4.49 14.75 7.68
N ARG A 21 5.53 13.98 7.29
CA ARG A 21 5.34 12.73 6.52
C ARG A 21 4.65 11.64 7.33
N LYS A 22 4.88 11.57 8.65
CA LYS A 22 4.20 10.64 9.57
C LYS A 22 2.74 11.03 9.76
N GLU A 23 2.45 12.32 9.84
CA GLU A 23 1.10 12.87 10.00
C GLU A 23 0.25 12.68 8.74
N LYS A 24 0.78 13.00 7.55
CA LYS A 24 0.09 12.76 6.27
C LYS A 24 -0.19 11.27 6.00
N ARG A 25 0.64 10.36 6.51
CA ARG A 25 0.37 8.91 6.43
C ARG A 25 -0.72 8.44 7.40
N LYS A 26 -0.99 9.18 8.48
CA LYS A 26 -1.95 8.83 9.52
C LYS A 26 -3.41 9.16 9.12
N ASN A 27 -3.61 10.07 8.16
CA ASN A 27 -4.93 10.65 7.86
C ASN A 27 -5.56 10.20 6.53
N ILE A 28 -4.94 9.33 5.73
CA ILE A 28 -5.62 8.80 4.53
C ILE A 28 -6.76 7.88 4.95
N THR A 29 -7.98 8.23 4.55
CA THR A 29 -9.17 7.41 4.83
C THR A 29 -9.12 6.10 4.03
N PRO A 30 -9.83 5.04 4.47
CA PRO A 30 -9.93 3.80 3.69
C PRO A 30 -10.45 4.03 2.27
N GLU A 31 -11.39 4.97 2.10
CA GLU A 31 -12.01 5.32 0.82
C GLU A 31 -11.01 6.02 -0.12
N GLU A 32 -10.30 7.05 0.37
CA GLU A 32 -9.25 7.73 -0.38
C GLU A 32 -8.13 6.77 -0.82
N ARG A 33 -7.86 5.73 0.00
CA ARG A 33 -6.89 4.70 -0.36
C ARG A 33 -7.36 3.85 -1.53
N VAL A 34 -8.64 3.47 -1.56
CA VAL A 34 -9.21 2.74 -2.70
C VAL A 34 -9.17 3.60 -3.94
N GLU A 35 -9.57 4.87 -3.83
CA GLU A 35 -9.60 5.80 -4.95
C GLU A 35 -8.22 5.97 -5.57
N LYS A 36 -7.21 6.34 -4.77
CA LYS A 36 -5.82 6.47 -5.25
C LYS A 36 -5.26 5.17 -5.84
N ARG A 37 -5.65 4.02 -5.29
CA ARG A 37 -5.24 2.73 -5.84
C ARG A 37 -5.89 2.47 -7.19
N THR A 38 -7.18 2.77 -7.30
CA THR A 38 -7.96 2.62 -8.54
C THR A 38 -7.37 3.52 -9.62
N GLU A 39 -7.19 4.81 -9.34
CA GLU A 39 -6.60 5.78 -10.27
C GLU A 39 -5.26 5.32 -10.81
N ARG A 40 -4.34 4.89 -9.93
CA ARG A 40 -3.03 4.39 -10.36
C ARG A 40 -3.14 3.18 -11.28
N ILE A 41 -4.07 2.26 -11.01
CA ILE A 41 -4.27 1.08 -11.84
C ILE A 41 -4.92 1.47 -13.17
N THR A 42 -5.89 2.39 -13.16
CA THR A 42 -6.49 2.99 -14.35
C THR A 42 -5.42 3.59 -15.26
N GLU A 43 -4.55 4.45 -14.72
CA GLU A 43 -3.47 5.07 -15.49
C GLU A 43 -2.48 4.04 -16.04
N LYS A 44 -2.06 3.07 -15.21
CA LYS A 44 -1.05 2.10 -15.61
C LYS A 44 -1.56 1.07 -16.62
N LEU A 45 -2.83 0.69 -16.54
CA LEU A 45 -3.41 -0.33 -17.41
C LEU A 45 -4.27 0.27 -18.54
N GLY A 46 -4.51 1.59 -18.53
CA GLY A 46 -5.42 2.23 -19.47
C GLY A 46 -6.84 1.70 -19.34
N LEU A 47 -7.37 1.62 -18.12
CA LEU A 47 -8.72 1.11 -17.90
C LEU A 47 -9.76 2.10 -18.41
N ASP A 48 -10.80 1.58 -19.06
CA ASP A 48 -11.99 2.38 -19.39
C ASP A 48 -12.84 2.67 -18.13
N GLU A 49 -13.84 3.55 -18.26
CA GLU A 49 -14.72 3.95 -17.14
C GLU A 49 -15.52 2.78 -16.55
N THR A 50 -15.89 1.79 -17.37
CA THR A 50 -16.63 0.61 -16.91
C THR A 50 -15.71 -0.31 -16.10
N GLN A 51 -14.50 -0.57 -16.60
CA GLN A 51 -13.47 -1.34 -15.92
C GLN A 51 -13.04 -0.66 -14.62
N LYS A 52 -12.82 0.67 -14.66
CA LYS A 52 -12.46 1.48 -13.50
C LYS A 52 -13.48 1.35 -12.37
N LYS A 53 -14.78 1.46 -12.68
CA LYS A 53 -15.86 1.28 -11.68
C LYS A 53 -15.82 -0.12 -11.05
N LYS A 54 -15.75 -1.18 -11.86
CA LYS A 54 -15.68 -2.56 -11.37
C LYS A 54 -14.42 -2.81 -10.53
N VAL A 55 -13.26 -2.28 -10.95
CA VAL A 55 -12.00 -2.39 -10.20
C VAL A 55 -12.09 -1.64 -8.87
N LYS A 56 -12.74 -0.47 -8.84
CA LYS A 56 -12.99 0.28 -7.60
C LYS A 56 -13.79 -0.57 -6.62
N GLU A 57 -14.93 -1.14 -7.05
CA GLU A 57 -15.77 -2.00 -6.21
C GLU A 57 -15.01 -3.22 -5.66
N ILE A 58 -14.19 -3.87 -6.51
CA ILE A 58 -13.32 -4.98 -6.08
C ILE A 58 -12.34 -4.52 -5.00
N PHE A 59 -11.74 -3.34 -5.15
CA PHE A 59 -10.81 -2.80 -4.15
C PHE A 59 -11.50 -2.35 -2.87
N GLU A 60 -12.74 -1.83 -2.93
CA GLU A 60 -13.53 -1.49 -1.75
C GLU A 60 -13.86 -2.73 -0.93
N ALA A 61 -14.32 -3.80 -1.58
CA ALA A 61 -14.57 -5.08 -0.93
C ALA A 61 -13.30 -5.61 -0.26
N GLN A 62 -12.17 -5.58 -0.97
CA GLN A 62 -10.89 -6.01 -0.41
C GLN A 62 -10.45 -5.15 0.80
N GLN A 63 -10.66 -3.83 0.76
CA GLN A 63 -10.29 -2.98 1.89
C GLN A 63 -11.12 -3.29 3.13
N LYS A 64 -12.44 -3.51 2.98
CA LYS A 64 -13.32 -3.90 4.09
C LYS A 64 -12.85 -5.20 4.73
N GLU A 65 -12.53 -6.20 3.91
CA GLU A 65 -12.03 -7.49 4.39
C GLU A 65 -10.67 -7.37 5.10
N ASN A 66 -9.77 -6.56 4.55
CA ASN A 66 -8.46 -6.30 5.15
C ASN A 66 -8.58 -5.57 6.50
N MET A 67 -9.53 -4.63 6.63
CA MET A 67 -9.82 -3.93 7.88
C MET A 67 -10.31 -4.91 8.95
N ALA A 68 -11.32 -5.73 8.64
CA ALA A 68 -11.85 -6.73 9.55
C ALA A 68 -10.77 -7.74 9.97
N THR A 69 -9.93 -8.17 9.03
CA THR A 69 -8.79 -9.05 9.29
C THR A 69 -7.79 -8.41 10.24
N LYS A 70 -7.46 -7.13 10.03
CA LYS A 70 -6.53 -6.39 10.88
C LYS A 70 -7.07 -6.17 12.30
N GLU A 71 -8.37 -5.97 12.45
CA GLU A 71 -9.03 -5.83 13.75
C GLU A 71 -9.01 -7.16 14.51
N ALA A 72 -9.36 -8.28 13.87
CA ALA A 72 -9.27 -9.61 14.46
C ALA A 72 -7.83 -9.94 14.91
N LEU A 73 -6.83 -9.60 14.08
CA LEU A 73 -5.42 -9.86 14.39
C LEU A 73 -4.84 -8.94 15.48
N LYS A 74 -5.44 -7.77 15.73
CA LYS A 74 -5.06 -6.93 16.88
C LYS A 74 -5.46 -7.59 18.21
N ALA A 75 -6.54 -8.36 18.21
CA ALA A 75 -7.03 -9.06 19.39
C ALA A 75 -6.18 -10.32 19.71
N GLU A 76 -5.65 -11.02 18.69
CA GLU A 76 -4.88 -12.27 18.85
C GLU A 76 -3.39 -12.12 18.50
N ARG A 77 -2.72 -11.14 19.12
CA ARG A 77 -1.41 -10.62 18.70
C ARG A 77 -0.25 -11.64 18.66
N GLU A 78 -0.35 -12.79 19.34
CA GLU A 78 0.71 -13.81 19.37
C GLU A 78 0.45 -15.04 18.50
N LYS A 79 -0.80 -15.38 18.16
CA LYS A 79 -1.09 -16.78 17.83
C LYS A 79 -0.93 -17.22 16.38
N ALA A 80 -0.84 -16.35 15.37
CA ALA A 80 -0.71 -16.91 14.02
C ALA A 80 -0.09 -16.01 12.95
N ARG A 81 1.25 -15.90 12.95
CA ARG A 81 1.98 -15.47 11.74
C ARG A 81 1.70 -16.39 10.54
N ALA A 82 1.48 -17.69 10.78
CA ALA A 82 1.18 -18.67 9.75
C ALA A 82 -0.22 -18.47 9.15
N GLU A 83 -1.27 -18.36 9.98
CA GLU A 83 -2.64 -18.09 9.50
C GLU A 83 -2.76 -16.72 8.83
N MET A 84 -2.00 -15.72 9.30
CA MET A 84 -1.91 -14.42 8.63
C MET A 84 -1.34 -14.57 7.22
N LYS A 85 -0.28 -15.38 7.05
CA LYS A 85 0.32 -15.61 5.72
C LYS A 85 -0.69 -16.30 4.80
N GLU A 86 -1.34 -17.35 5.28
CA GLU A 86 -2.33 -18.09 4.49
C GLU A 86 -3.50 -17.19 4.08
N LYS A 87 -4.05 -16.40 5.02
CA LYS A 87 -5.16 -15.49 4.74
C LYS A 87 -4.79 -14.41 3.73
N MET A 88 -3.59 -13.84 3.84
CA MET A 88 -3.08 -12.87 2.87
C MET A 88 -2.88 -13.49 1.48
N THR A 89 -2.43 -14.75 1.41
CA THR A 89 -2.32 -15.48 0.14
C THR A 89 -3.69 -15.70 -0.49
N LYS A 90 -4.68 -16.17 0.28
CA LYS A 90 -6.06 -16.36 -0.21
C LYS A 90 -6.67 -15.05 -0.72
N GLN A 91 -6.56 -13.98 0.06
CA GLN A 91 -7.00 -12.64 -0.34
C GLN A 91 -6.36 -12.17 -1.65
N HIS A 92 -5.08 -12.47 -1.84
CA HIS A 92 -4.38 -12.14 -3.08
C HIS A 92 -4.90 -12.93 -4.28
N GLU A 93 -5.13 -14.24 -4.11
CA GLU A 93 -5.68 -15.11 -5.15
C GLU A 93 -7.11 -14.74 -5.53
N GLU A 94 -7.96 -14.46 -4.55
CA GLU A 94 -9.33 -13.99 -4.79
C GLU A 94 -9.35 -12.65 -5.54
N LEU A 95 -8.49 -11.71 -5.12
CA LEU A 95 -8.34 -10.43 -5.83
C LEU A 95 -7.91 -10.65 -7.27
N LYS A 96 -6.91 -11.52 -7.48
CA LYS A 96 -6.41 -11.88 -8.82
C LYS A 96 -7.53 -12.47 -9.69
N ALA A 97 -8.32 -13.39 -9.15
CA ALA A 97 -9.46 -13.99 -9.85
C ALA A 97 -10.50 -12.93 -10.24
N LYS A 98 -10.88 -12.05 -9.30
CA LYS A 98 -11.84 -10.96 -9.55
C LYS A 98 -11.34 -9.94 -10.58
N LEU A 99 -10.05 -9.63 -10.59
CA LEU A 99 -9.48 -8.73 -11.59
C LEU A 99 -9.40 -9.37 -12.97
N LYS A 100 -9.13 -10.68 -13.06
CA LYS A 100 -9.08 -11.41 -14.33
C LYS A 100 -10.40 -11.38 -15.09
N THR A 101 -11.54 -11.25 -14.41
CA THR A 101 -12.86 -11.18 -15.06
C THR A 101 -13.21 -9.78 -15.60
N VAL A 102 -12.46 -8.75 -15.20
CA VAL A 102 -12.72 -7.34 -15.55
C VAL A 102 -11.67 -6.79 -16.52
N LEU A 103 -10.43 -7.23 -16.37
CA LEU A 103 -9.29 -6.81 -17.19
C LEU A 103 -9.20 -7.65 -18.46
N THR A 104 -8.69 -7.05 -19.53
CA THR A 104 -8.27 -7.83 -20.71
C THR A 104 -7.01 -8.64 -20.38
N ASP A 105 -6.70 -9.65 -21.20
CA ASP A 105 -5.51 -10.49 -21.00
C ASP A 105 -4.21 -9.68 -20.97
N GLU A 106 -4.10 -8.65 -21.82
CA GLU A 106 -2.93 -7.77 -21.85
C GLU A 106 -2.82 -6.90 -20.59
N GLN A 107 -3.94 -6.31 -20.17
CA GLN A 107 -4.01 -5.52 -18.93
C GLN A 107 -3.71 -6.38 -17.70
N PHE A 108 -4.22 -7.61 -17.67
CA PHE A 108 -3.99 -8.55 -16.59
C PHE A 108 -2.52 -8.99 -16.50
N LYS A 109 -1.89 -9.32 -17.63
CA LYS A 109 -0.45 -9.64 -17.67
C LYS A 109 0.40 -8.48 -17.18
N LYS A 110 0.08 -7.24 -17.59
CA LYS A 110 0.77 -6.05 -17.11
C LYS A 110 0.58 -5.85 -15.60
N TRP A 111 -0.64 -6.09 -15.10
CA TRP A 111 -0.92 -6.04 -13.67
C TRP A 111 -0.10 -7.09 -12.89
N GLU A 112 -0.02 -8.34 -13.37
CA GLU A 112 0.79 -9.39 -12.74
C GLU A 112 2.28 -9.04 -12.73
N ALA A 113 2.81 -8.54 -13.84
CA ALA A 113 4.20 -8.10 -13.92
C ALA A 113 4.51 -7.00 -12.89
N MET A 114 3.60 -6.02 -12.75
CA MET A 114 3.72 -4.98 -11.73
C MET A 114 3.65 -5.53 -10.30
N GLN A 115 2.85 -6.57 -10.04
CA GLN A 115 2.83 -7.21 -8.71
C GLN A 115 4.17 -7.90 -8.43
N ASN A 116 4.69 -8.66 -9.39
CA ASN A 116 5.96 -9.37 -9.26
C ASN A 116 7.13 -8.40 -9.04
N GLU A 117 7.20 -7.31 -9.81
CA GLU A 117 8.22 -6.28 -9.65
C GLU A 117 8.18 -5.66 -8.24
N ASN A 118 6.99 -5.39 -7.70
CA ASN A 118 6.85 -4.87 -6.34
C ASN A 118 7.31 -5.90 -5.30
N ILE A 119 7.03 -7.18 -5.50
CA ILE A 119 7.47 -8.27 -4.61
C ILE A 119 9.00 -8.35 -4.61
N GLU A 120 9.64 -8.34 -5.77
CA GLU A 120 11.11 -8.38 -5.88
C GLU A 120 11.75 -7.16 -5.23
N LYS A 121 11.24 -5.95 -5.50
CA LYS A 121 11.69 -4.72 -4.81
C LYS A 121 11.58 -4.80 -3.29
N VAL A 122 10.53 -5.45 -2.77
CA VAL A 122 10.37 -5.66 -1.32
C VAL A 122 11.36 -6.70 -0.80
N LYS A 123 11.65 -7.76 -1.57
CA LYS A 123 12.64 -8.78 -1.21
C LYS A 123 14.06 -8.18 -1.17
N GLU A 124 14.45 -7.42 -2.19
CA GLU A 124 15.76 -6.75 -2.26
C GLU A 124 15.96 -5.82 -1.06
N LYS A 125 15.02 -4.91 -0.80
CA LYS A 125 15.07 -4.01 0.37
C LYS A 125 15.11 -4.74 1.72
N ARG A 126 14.62 -5.98 1.79
CA ARG A 126 14.72 -6.80 3.01
C ARG A 126 16.10 -7.46 3.13
N LYS A 127 16.75 -7.82 2.01
CA LYS A 127 18.12 -8.34 1.98
C LYS A 127 19.12 -7.24 2.36
N GLU A 128 19.02 -6.07 1.74
CA GLU A 128 19.87 -4.89 2.03
C GLU A 128 19.83 -4.45 3.50
N LYS A 129 18.72 -4.71 4.22
CA LYS A 129 18.58 -4.37 5.64
C LYS A 129 19.08 -5.45 6.60
N ARG A 130 19.37 -6.64 6.09
CA ARG A 130 19.86 -7.79 6.85
C ARG A 130 21.37 -7.93 6.76
N GLU A 131 21.96 -7.39 5.71
CA GLU A 131 23.39 -7.12 5.55
C GLU A 131 23.77 -5.86 6.35
#